data_AF-A0A945AJL6-F1
#
_entry.id   AF-A0A945AJL6-F1
#
_cell.length_a   1.000
_cell.length_b   1.000
_cell.length_c   1.000
_cell.angle_alpha   90.00
_cell.angle_beta   90.00
_cell.angle_gamma   90.00
#
_symmetry.space_group_name_H-M   'P 1'
#
loop_
_entity.id
_entity.type
_entity.pdbx_description
1 polymer ?
#
loop_
_entity_poly.entity_id
_entity_poly.type
_entity_poly.pdbx_seq_one_letter_code
_entity_poly.pdbx_strand_id
1 'polypeptide(L)'
;MSAGEQNSPEQLLLNWPVSEKFAQSDFLPSTSNEDAVKWIDLWPEWKRGGEDFHCLIIYGPSGCGKTHLAHVWQNISKARIIESLDKLGFMERDEFTFIIEDVDDIISDEETAKNLFHLYNWVREQGGYILLTARTH
;
A
#
# COMPACT_ATOMS: atom_id res chain seq x y z
N MET A 1 24.24 -4.48 54.17
CA MET A 1 22.83 -4.89 54.00
C MET A 1 22.09 -3.67 53.47
N SER A 2 22.25 -3.37 52.18
CA SER A 2 21.39 -3.80 51.05
C SER A 2 19.99 -3.22 51.09
N ALA A 3 19.78 -2.14 50.33
CA ALA A 3 18.52 -1.86 49.67
C ALA A 3 18.88 -1.36 48.27
N GLY A 4 18.75 -2.24 47.28
CA GLY A 4 18.90 -1.87 45.87
C GLY A 4 17.63 -1.15 45.42
N GLU A 5 17.79 0.05 44.86
CA GLU A 5 16.72 0.72 44.13
C GLU A 5 16.33 -0.12 42.92
N GLN A 6 15.12 -0.66 42.94
CA GLN A 6 14.50 -1.31 41.80
C GLN A 6 14.04 -0.22 40.84
N ASN A 7 14.79 -0.03 39.76
CA ASN A 7 14.36 0.82 38.65
C ASN A 7 13.31 0.04 37.85
N SER A 8 12.03 0.25 38.15
CA SER A 8 10.92 -0.26 37.37
C SER A 8 11.04 0.27 35.93
N PRO A 9 10.87 -0.56 34.88
CA PRO A 9 11.02 -0.09 33.51
C PRO A 9 9.93 0.95 33.24
N GLU A 10 10.32 2.21 33.21
CA GLU A 10 9.46 3.30 32.75
C GLU A 10 9.14 3.03 31.28
N GLN A 11 7.90 2.62 31.00
CA GLN A 11 7.41 2.56 29.63
C GLN A 11 7.43 3.98 29.07
N LEU A 12 8.35 4.21 28.13
CA LEU A 12 8.31 5.40 27.29
C LEU A 12 7.02 5.35 26.46
N LEU A 13 6.05 6.17 26.85
CA LEU A 13 4.90 6.47 26.01
C LEU A 13 5.44 7.21 24.77
N LEU A 14 5.73 6.45 23.72
CA LEU A 14 6.03 6.97 22.39
C LEU A 14 4.76 7.66 21.88
N ASN A 15 4.68 8.97 22.11
CA ASN A 15 3.64 9.81 21.57
C ASN A 15 3.89 10.00 20.07
N TRP A 16 3.60 8.96 19.29
CA TRP A 16 3.70 9.01 17.84
C TRP A 16 2.35 9.42 17.25
N PRO A 17 2.30 10.35 16.28
CA PRO A 17 1.08 10.62 15.53
C PRO A 17 0.81 9.44 14.58
N VAL A 18 0.33 8.33 15.13
CA VAL A 18 -0.19 7.21 14.34
C VAL A 18 -1.55 7.65 13.83
N SER A 19 -1.74 7.70 12.51
CA SER A 19 -3.09 7.91 11.96
C SER A 19 -3.99 6.75 12.42
N GLU A 20 -5.27 7.03 12.69
CA GLU A 20 -6.21 5.99 13.16
C GLU A 20 -6.30 4.79 12.19
N LYS A 21 -5.97 4.99 10.91
CA LYS A 21 -5.92 3.96 9.87
C LYS A 21 -4.80 2.93 10.13
N PHE A 22 -3.65 3.37 10.64
CA PHE A 22 -2.49 2.51 10.95
C PHE A 22 -2.51 1.94 12.37
N ALA A 23 -3.19 2.62 13.30
CA ALA A 23 -3.34 2.11 14.67
C ALA A 23 -4.10 0.78 14.71
N GLN A 24 -4.95 0.50 13.72
CA GLN A 24 -5.70 -0.76 13.59
C GLN A 24 -4.89 -1.91 12.99
N SER A 25 -3.71 -1.64 12.43
CA SER A 25 -2.91 -2.65 11.71
C SER A 25 -1.62 -3.06 12.42
N ASP A 26 -1.37 -2.58 13.66
CA ASP A 26 -0.11 -2.79 14.38
C ASP A 26 1.14 -2.33 13.59
N PHE A 27 0.99 -1.37 12.67
CA PHE A 27 2.12 -0.84 11.89
C PHE A 27 2.81 0.29 12.66
N LEU A 28 4.12 0.16 12.85
CA LEU A 28 4.95 1.23 13.39
C LEU A 28 5.56 2.04 12.24
N PRO A 29 5.13 3.30 12.03
CA PRO A 29 5.81 4.18 11.11
C PRO A 29 7.27 4.33 11.53
N SER A 30 8.17 4.27 10.56
CA SER A 30 9.59 4.52 10.71
C SER A 30 10.00 5.55 9.67
N THR A 31 11.16 6.17 9.86
CA THR A 31 11.73 7.08 8.85
C THR A 31 11.86 6.42 7.47
N SER A 32 12.01 5.09 7.42
CA SER A 32 12.12 4.34 6.16
C SER A 32 10.79 4.09 5.42
N ASN A 33 9.64 4.26 6.06
CA ASN A 33 8.33 3.99 5.46
C ASN A 33 7.35 5.17 5.57
N GLU A 34 7.79 6.30 6.16
CA GLU A 34 6.96 7.47 6.44
C GLU A 34 6.28 8.02 5.19
N ASP A 35 7.01 8.11 4.08
CA ASP A 35 6.46 8.62 2.82
C ASP A 35 5.41 7.68 2.22
N ALA A 36 5.63 6.36 2.30
CA ALA A 36 4.65 5.38 1.83
C ALA A 36 3.38 5.42 2.67
N VAL A 37 3.51 5.54 4.00
CA VAL A 37 2.40 5.72 4.94
C VAL A 37 1.59 6.97 4.60
N LYS A 38 2.25 8.11 4.39
CA LYS A 38 1.58 9.37 4.01
C LYS A 38 0.75 9.21 2.74
N TRP A 39 1.29 8.55 1.72
CA TRP A 39 0.54 8.33 0.48
C TRP A 39 -0.67 7.41 0.66
N ILE A 40 -0.56 6.35 1.47
CA ILE A 40 -1.71 5.51 1.83
C ILE A 40 -2.77 6.32 2.59
N ASP A 41 -2.35 7.16 3.54
CA ASP A 41 -3.27 8.00 4.34
C ASP A 41 -4.03 9.02 3.49
N LEU A 42 -3.39 9.57 2.45
CA LEU A 42 -3.97 10.54 1.53
C LEU A 42 -5.04 9.95 0.61
N TRP A 43 -5.18 8.63 0.51
CA TRP A 43 -6.26 8.04 -0.29
C TRP A 43 -7.65 8.45 0.28
N PRO A 44 -8.64 8.84 -0.58
CA PRO A 44 -8.63 8.84 -2.05
C PRO A 44 -8.12 10.13 -2.73
N GLU A 45 -7.59 11.09 -1.98
CA GLU A 45 -7.08 12.39 -2.47
C GLU A 45 -5.65 12.32 -3.01
N TRP A 46 -5.37 11.29 -3.81
CA TRP A 46 -4.09 11.13 -4.49
C TRP A 46 -3.89 12.19 -5.58
N LYS A 47 -3.18 13.26 -5.22
CA LYS A 47 -2.92 14.41 -6.10
C LYS A 47 -1.44 14.72 -6.21
N ARG A 48 -0.98 15.01 -7.42
CA ARG A 48 0.38 15.50 -7.69
C ARG A 48 0.30 16.72 -8.60
N GLY A 49 0.77 17.87 -8.12
CA GLY A 49 0.73 19.11 -8.90
C GLY A 49 -0.69 19.63 -9.21
N GLY A 50 -1.71 19.19 -8.45
CA GLY A 50 -3.11 19.55 -8.67
C GLY A 50 -3.88 18.56 -9.56
N GLU A 51 -3.21 17.56 -10.12
CA GLU A 51 -3.83 16.52 -10.94
C GLU A 51 -4.04 15.24 -10.12
N ASP A 52 -5.19 14.61 -10.30
CA ASP A 52 -5.51 13.32 -9.69
C ASP A 52 -4.69 12.21 -10.35
N PHE A 53 -4.15 11.30 -9.55
CA PHE A 53 -3.55 10.07 -10.06
C PHE A 53 -4.23 8.85 -9.45
N HIS A 54 -4.37 7.82 -10.28
CA HIS A 54 -5.16 6.62 -9.97
C HIS A 54 -4.28 5.40 -9.72
N CYS A 55 -2.95 5.57 -9.65
CA CYS A 55 -2.00 4.49 -9.42
C CYS A 55 -0.87 4.95 -8.49
N LEU A 56 -0.67 4.22 -7.39
CA LEU A 56 0.46 4.38 -6.48
C LEU A 56 1.35 3.15 -6.56
N ILE A 57 2.67 3.34 -6.59
CA ILE A 57 3.65 2.25 -6.57
C ILE A 57 4.47 2.36 -5.28
N ILE A 58 4.44 1.33 -4.44
CA ILE A 58 5.30 1.20 -3.27
C ILE A 58 6.40 0.19 -3.59
N TYR A 59 7.64 0.63 -3.66
CA TYR A 59 8.78 -0.24 -3.94
C TYR A 59 9.80 -0.26 -2.80
N GLY A 60 10.56 -1.35 -2.72
CA GLY A 60 11.60 -1.53 -1.71
C GLY A 60 11.97 -2.99 -1.50
N PRO A 61 13.07 -3.29 -0.78
CA PRO A 61 13.58 -4.65 -0.61
C PRO A 61 12.57 -5.58 0.08
N SER A 62 12.83 -6.89 0.04
CA SER A 62 12.03 -7.86 0.78
C SER A 62 12.04 -7.55 2.28
N GLY A 63 10.91 -7.73 2.95
CA GLY A 63 10.77 -7.49 4.39
C GLY A 63 10.62 -6.02 4.83
N CYS A 64 10.55 -5.03 3.92
CA CYS A 64 10.38 -3.62 4.30
C CYS A 64 8.93 -3.18 4.58
N GLY A 65 7.96 -4.11 4.50
CA GLY A 65 6.55 -3.84 4.87
C GLY A 65 5.60 -3.49 3.72
N LYS A 66 5.99 -3.67 2.44
CA LYS A 66 5.12 -3.38 1.28
C LYS A 66 3.77 -4.11 1.33
N THR A 67 3.80 -5.43 1.54
CA THR A 67 2.59 -6.27 1.68
C THR A 67 1.73 -5.83 2.85
N HIS A 68 2.36 -5.41 3.95
CA HIS A 68 1.62 -4.87 5.08
C HIS A 68 0.89 -3.58 4.70
N LEU A 69 1.57 -2.62 4.07
CA LEU A 69 0.94 -1.38 3.58
C LEU A 69 -0.17 -1.66 2.56
N ALA A 70 0.02 -2.67 1.69
CA ALA A 70 -1.03 -3.12 0.78
C ALA A 70 -2.27 -3.62 1.51
N HIS A 71 -2.11 -4.43 2.58
CA HIS A 71 -3.21 -4.87 3.42
C HIS A 71 -3.89 -3.73 4.21
N VAL A 72 -3.13 -2.76 4.71
CA VAL A 72 -3.72 -1.56 5.33
C VAL A 72 -4.62 -0.86 4.33
N TRP A 73 -4.11 -0.62 3.12
CA TRP A 73 -4.88 0.03 2.07
C TRP A 73 -6.09 -0.82 1.66
N GLN A 74 -5.93 -2.14 1.52
CA GLN A 74 -7.02 -3.08 1.23
C GLN A 74 -8.19 -2.94 2.21
N ASN A 75 -7.88 -2.85 3.51
CA ASN A 75 -8.90 -2.77 4.56
C ASN A 75 -9.74 -1.48 4.46
N ILE A 76 -9.10 -0.35 4.11
CA ILE A 76 -9.77 0.94 3.98
C ILE A 76 -10.46 1.13 2.62
N SER A 77 -9.87 0.63 1.52
CA SER A 77 -10.34 0.88 0.15
C SER A 77 -11.21 -0.25 -0.41
N LYS A 78 -11.26 -1.40 0.27
CA LYS A 78 -11.89 -2.64 -0.20
C LYS A 78 -11.30 -3.14 -1.52
N ALA A 79 -10.04 -2.81 -1.79
CA ALA A 79 -9.37 -3.24 -3.01
C ALA A 79 -9.35 -4.76 -3.18
N ARG A 80 -9.54 -5.23 -4.42
CA ARG A 80 -9.33 -6.62 -4.78
C ARG A 80 -7.86 -6.86 -5.11
N ILE A 81 -7.28 -7.95 -4.60
CA ILE A 81 -5.94 -8.38 -4.99
C ILE A 81 -6.05 -9.14 -6.31
N ILE A 82 -5.21 -8.77 -7.28
CA ILE A 82 -5.06 -9.44 -8.58
C ILE A 82 -3.75 -10.22 -8.55
N GLU A 83 -3.85 -11.54 -8.66
CA GLU A 83 -2.68 -12.44 -8.69
C GLU A 83 -2.11 -12.64 -10.11
N SER A 84 -2.89 -12.33 -11.15
CA SER A 84 -2.50 -12.52 -12.56
C SER A 84 -3.24 -11.54 -13.46
N LEU A 85 -2.50 -10.96 -14.40
CA LEU A 85 -3.00 -9.99 -15.38
C LEU A 85 -3.75 -10.64 -16.56
N ASP A 86 -3.72 -11.97 -16.67
CA ASP A 86 -4.36 -12.70 -17.78
C ASP A 86 -5.85 -13.00 -17.50
N LYS A 87 -6.26 -12.89 -16.23
CA LYS A 87 -7.60 -13.24 -15.74
C LYS A 87 -8.46 -12.02 -15.40
N LEU A 88 -8.30 -10.93 -16.12
CA LEU A 88 -9.10 -9.71 -15.91
C LEU A 88 -10.55 -9.83 -16.41
N GLY A 89 -10.90 -10.95 -17.05
CA GLY A 89 -12.29 -11.26 -17.38
C GLY A 89 -13.12 -11.40 -16.10
N PHE A 90 -14.22 -10.66 -16.01
CA PHE A 90 -15.26 -10.75 -14.97
C PHE A 90 -15.03 -9.99 -13.66
N MET A 91 -14.48 -8.77 -13.72
CA MET A 91 -14.67 -7.84 -12.60
C MET A 91 -16.11 -7.31 -12.62
N GLU A 92 -16.88 -7.65 -11.60
CA GLU A 92 -18.23 -7.11 -11.38
C GLU A 92 -18.19 -5.58 -11.31
N ARG A 93 -19.23 -4.94 -11.85
CA ARG A 93 -19.23 -3.56 -12.37
C ARG A 93 -19.07 -2.43 -11.35
N ASP A 94 -18.86 -2.72 -10.07
CA ASP A 94 -18.95 -1.72 -9.00
C ASP A 94 -17.66 -1.57 -8.17
N GLU A 95 -16.62 -2.38 -8.41
CA GLU A 95 -15.34 -2.29 -7.69
C GLU A 95 -14.17 -2.10 -8.67
N PHE A 96 -13.63 -0.88 -8.71
CA PHE A 96 -12.52 -0.49 -9.59
C PHE A 96 -11.22 -0.21 -8.83
N THR A 97 -11.10 -0.79 -7.63
CA THR A 97 -9.93 -0.58 -6.77
C THR A 97 -9.14 -1.88 -6.65
N PHE A 98 -7.86 -1.86 -7.01
CA PHE A 98 -7.05 -3.08 -7.14
C PHE A 98 -5.68 -2.99 -6.50
N ILE A 99 -5.21 -4.11 -5.97
CA ILE A 99 -3.85 -4.32 -5.51
C ILE A 99 -3.18 -5.35 -6.43
N ILE A 100 -1.96 -5.05 -6.87
CA ILE A 100 -1.09 -6.04 -7.52
C ILE A 100 0.22 -6.04 -6.74
N GLU A 101 0.54 -7.17 -6.11
CA GLU A 101 1.78 -7.31 -5.33
C GLU A 101 2.92 -7.83 -6.19
N ASP A 102 4.15 -7.41 -5.85
CA ASP A 102 5.39 -7.81 -6.52
C ASP A 102 5.26 -7.78 -8.05
N VAL A 103 4.79 -6.64 -8.58
CA VAL A 103 4.47 -6.47 -10.01
C VAL A 103 5.68 -6.68 -10.93
N ASP A 104 6.89 -6.50 -10.39
CA ASP A 104 8.16 -6.80 -11.04
C ASP A 104 8.41 -8.30 -11.25
N ASP A 105 7.76 -9.19 -10.48
CA ASP A 105 7.74 -10.63 -10.73
C ASP A 105 6.65 -11.04 -11.73
N ILE A 106 5.58 -10.23 -11.88
CA ILE A 106 4.43 -10.51 -12.75
C ILE A 106 4.68 -10.04 -14.19
N ILE A 107 5.36 -8.90 -14.37
CA ILE A 107 5.69 -8.37 -15.70
C ILE A 107 6.89 -9.14 -16.26
N SER A 108 6.63 -10.23 -16.97
CA SER A 108 7.65 -11.08 -17.57
C SER A 108 7.91 -10.82 -19.06
N ASP A 109 6.98 -10.14 -19.74
CA ASP A 109 7.00 -9.93 -21.18
C ASP A 109 6.16 -8.71 -21.62
N GLU A 110 6.09 -8.48 -22.93
CA GLU A 110 5.30 -7.38 -23.51
C GLU A 110 3.79 -7.57 -23.32
N GLU A 111 3.30 -8.82 -23.26
CA GLU A 111 1.89 -9.13 -23.11
C GLU A 111 1.39 -8.79 -21.70
N THR A 112 2.11 -9.22 -20.67
CA THR A 112 1.84 -8.87 -19.27
C THR A 112 1.93 -7.37 -19.01
N ALA A 113 2.94 -6.68 -19.57
CA ALA A 113 3.04 -5.22 -19.49
C ALA A 113 1.83 -4.52 -20.14
N LYS A 114 1.41 -5.01 -21.31
CA LYS A 114 0.24 -4.49 -22.03
C LYS A 114 -1.05 -4.72 -21.25
N ASN A 115 -1.21 -5.88 -20.61
CA ASN A 115 -2.37 -6.18 -19.77
C ASN A 115 -2.47 -5.23 -18.56
N LEU A 116 -1.35 -4.92 -17.90
CA LEU A 116 -1.30 -3.91 -16.83
C LEU A 116 -1.72 -2.52 -17.35
N PHE A 117 -1.22 -2.12 -18.52
CA PHE A 117 -1.58 -0.84 -19.12
C PHE A 117 -3.08 -0.74 -19.42
N HIS A 118 -3.68 -1.81 -19.94
CA HIS A 118 -5.11 -1.87 -20.19
C HIS A 118 -5.93 -1.81 -18.89
N LEU A 119 -5.51 -2.53 -17.85
CA LEU A 119 -6.11 -2.46 -16.52
C LEU A 119 -6.07 -1.03 -15.96
N TYR A 120 -4.90 -0.38 -16.02
CA TYR A 120 -4.74 0.99 -15.53
C TYR A 120 -5.69 1.97 -16.23
N ASN A 121 -5.77 1.93 -17.55
CA ASN A 121 -6.66 2.83 -18.30
C ASN A 121 -8.12 2.58 -17.96
N TRP A 122 -8.53 1.32 -17.90
CA TRP A 122 -9.89 0.96 -17.53
C TRP A 122 -10.23 1.43 -16.12
N VAL A 123 -9.37 1.20 -15.13
CA VAL A 123 -9.57 1.68 -13.75
C VAL A 123 -9.68 3.21 -13.70
N ARG A 124 -8.80 3.92 -14.42
CA ARG A 124 -8.81 5.38 -14.49
C ARG A 124 -10.11 5.91 -15.07
N GLU A 125 -10.61 5.30 -16.15
CA GLU A 125 -11.87 5.68 -16.79
C GLU A 125 -13.09 5.50 -15.89
N GLN A 126 -13.02 4.56 -14.94
CA GLN A 126 -14.07 4.31 -13.96
C GLN A 126 -13.89 5.12 -12.67
N GLY A 127 -12.83 5.94 -12.57
CA GLY A 127 -12.50 6.71 -11.37
C GLY A 127 -11.98 5.86 -10.20
N GLY A 128 -11.49 4.65 -10.47
CA GLY A 128 -10.95 3.74 -9.47
C GLY A 128 -9.48 3.99 -9.15
N TYR A 129 -8.84 3.08 -8.39
CA TYR A 129 -7.46 3.23 -7.94
C TYR A 129 -6.69 1.91 -7.98
N ILE A 130 -5.39 1.98 -8.25
CA ILE A 130 -4.47 0.83 -8.23
C ILE A 130 -3.35 1.10 -7.22
N LEU A 131 -3.05 0.10 -6.41
CA LEU A 131 -1.82 0.04 -5.63
C LEU A 131 -0.95 -1.09 -6.19
N LEU A 132 0.27 -0.75 -6.59
CA LEU A 132 1.29 -1.70 -7.00
C LEU A 132 2.34 -1.82 -5.90
N THR A 133 2.84 -3.02 -5.65
CA THR A 133 4.10 -3.20 -4.91
C THR A 133 5.17 -3.77 -5.83
N ALA A 134 6.43 -3.40 -5.57
CA ALA A 134 7.57 -3.90 -6.34
C ALA A 134 8.82 -4.02 -5.46
N ARG A 135 9.83 -4.81 -5.86
CA ARG A 135 11.14 -4.84 -5.17
C ARG A 135 12.04 -3.71 -5.63
N THR A 136 11.89 -3.28 -6.88
CA THR A 136 12.66 -2.20 -7.51
C THR A 136 11.77 -1.24 -8.30
N HIS A 137 12.28 -0.03 -8.58
CA HIS A 137 11.65 0.97 -9.46
C HIS A 137 12.21 0.86 -10.88
#